data_AF-A0A7K0NKX0-F1
#
_entry.id   AF-A0A7K0NKX0-F1
#
_cell.length_a   1.000
_cell.length_b   1.000
_cell.length_c   1.000
_cell.angle_alpha   90.00
_cell.angle_beta   90.00
_cell.angle_gamma   90.00
#
_symmetry.space_group_name_H-M   'P 1'
#
loop_
_entity.id
_entity.type
_entity.pdbx_description
1 polymer ?
#
loop_
_entity_poly.entity_id
_entity_poly.type
_entity_poly.pdbx_seq_one_letter_code
_entity_poly.pdbx_strand_id
1 'polypeptide(L)'
;MTQKPTAQDSKAKRLVESDDATLRSDVRRLADLLGQSLVRQEGPQLLELVESVRKSVREGHGIEILEKLSVEESVQLVRAFSTYFNLANVAEQVHRSRILAEARAEGGSWLTRATDKIEHAMKNPVAGHEITHADLVKWIGELDVRPVFTAHPTEAARRSVLSKLGEIASLLDTPVSVTQEERLAETVDLLWQTDELRLDRP
;
A
#
# COMPACT_ATOMS: atom_id res chain seq x y z
N MET A 1 -28.88 -25.93 -13.69
CA MET A 1 -29.35 -24.52 -13.73
C MET A 1 -28.19 -23.61 -13.40
N THR A 2 -27.42 -23.23 -14.41
CA THR A 2 -26.30 -22.29 -14.28
C THR A 2 -26.87 -20.89 -14.43
N GLN A 3 -27.00 -20.14 -13.33
CA GLN A 3 -27.44 -18.75 -13.39
C GLN A 3 -26.43 -17.97 -14.24
N LYS A 4 -26.92 -17.32 -15.32
CA LYS A 4 -26.11 -16.39 -16.12
C LYS A 4 -25.72 -15.19 -15.25
N PRO A 5 -24.47 -14.72 -15.27
CA PRO A 5 -24.06 -13.55 -14.51
C PRO A 5 -24.86 -12.33 -14.97
N THR A 6 -25.35 -11.52 -14.03
CA THR A 6 -26.10 -10.30 -14.36
C THR A 6 -25.16 -9.20 -14.87
N ALA A 7 -25.70 -8.19 -15.57
CA ALA A 7 -24.91 -7.09 -16.12
C ALA A 7 -24.13 -6.31 -15.03
N GLN A 8 -24.64 -6.26 -13.80
CA GLN A 8 -23.96 -5.65 -12.64
C GLN A 8 -22.76 -6.47 -12.16
N ASP A 9 -22.87 -7.81 -12.12
CA ASP A 9 -21.74 -8.70 -11.79
C ASP A 9 -20.61 -8.58 -12.81
N SER A 10 -20.95 -8.38 -14.09
CA SER A 10 -19.97 -8.20 -15.16
C SER A 10 -19.24 -6.85 -15.10
N LYS A 11 -19.86 -5.82 -14.50
CA LYS A 11 -19.28 -4.49 -14.33
C LYS A 11 -18.39 -4.46 -13.10
N ALA A 12 -18.86 -5.01 -11.98
CA ALA A 12 -18.07 -5.17 -10.76
C ALA A 12 -16.81 -6.02 -11.01
N LYS A 13 -16.92 -7.13 -11.74
CA LYS A 13 -15.76 -7.97 -12.09
C LYS A 13 -14.73 -7.24 -12.96
N ARG A 14 -15.18 -6.44 -13.94
CA ARG A 14 -14.29 -5.63 -14.79
C ARG A 14 -13.62 -4.49 -14.02
N LEU A 15 -14.31 -3.90 -13.05
CA LEU A 15 -13.74 -2.92 -12.13
C LEU A 15 -12.64 -3.57 -11.28
N VAL A 16 -12.90 -4.72 -10.65
CA VAL A 16 -11.89 -5.45 -9.86
C VAL A 16 -10.69 -5.90 -10.72
N GLU A 17 -10.92 -6.41 -11.94
CA GLU A 17 -9.83 -6.81 -12.85
C GLU A 17 -8.99 -5.63 -13.34
N SER A 18 -9.60 -4.46 -13.56
CA SER A 18 -8.91 -3.21 -13.90
C SER A 18 -8.17 -2.62 -12.71
N ASP A 19 -8.74 -2.73 -11.51
CA ASP A 19 -8.19 -2.25 -10.24
C ASP A 19 -6.95 -3.06 -9.83
N ASP A 20 -7.01 -4.37 -10.01
CA ASP A 20 -5.85 -5.25 -9.89
C ASP A 20 -4.74 -4.93 -10.91
N ALA A 21 -5.11 -4.40 -12.10
CA ALA A 21 -4.15 -4.09 -13.15
C ALA A 21 -3.37 -2.81 -12.87
N THR A 22 -4.01 -1.77 -12.30
CA THR A 22 -3.33 -0.52 -11.92
C THR A 22 -2.34 -0.78 -10.78
N LEU A 23 -2.74 -1.51 -9.74
CA LEU A 23 -1.84 -1.91 -8.66
C LEU A 23 -0.63 -2.70 -9.19
N ARG A 24 -0.86 -3.71 -10.04
CA ARG A 24 0.23 -4.49 -10.65
C ARG A 24 1.16 -3.64 -11.52
N SER A 25 0.62 -2.61 -12.18
CA SER A 25 1.41 -1.66 -12.97
C SER A 25 2.32 -0.82 -12.08
N ASP A 26 1.80 -0.26 -10.99
CA ASP A 26 2.58 0.56 -10.05
C ASP A 26 3.66 -0.28 -9.35
N VAL A 27 3.34 -1.50 -8.90
CA VAL A 27 4.31 -2.43 -8.31
C VAL A 27 5.41 -2.78 -9.31
N ARG A 28 5.06 -3.07 -10.58
CA ARG A 28 6.05 -3.40 -11.62
C ARG A 28 6.97 -2.22 -11.89
N ARG A 29 6.41 -1.01 -12.02
CA ARG A 29 7.17 0.21 -12.25
C ARG A 29 8.20 0.46 -11.15
N LEU A 30 7.78 0.37 -9.88
CA LEU A 30 8.70 0.53 -8.75
C LEU A 30 9.76 -0.58 -8.70
N ALA A 31 9.40 -1.82 -9.03
CA ALA A 31 10.33 -2.93 -9.10
C ALA A 31 11.39 -2.73 -10.21
N ASP A 32 10.97 -2.22 -11.37
CA ASP A 32 11.88 -1.92 -12.48
C ASP A 32 12.86 -0.79 -12.10
N LEU A 33 12.37 0.27 -11.44
CA LEU A 33 13.22 1.36 -10.93
C LEU A 33 14.20 0.87 -9.87
N LEU A 34 13.76 0.01 -8.94
CA LEU A 34 14.64 -0.61 -7.96
C LEU A 34 15.70 -1.46 -8.66
N GLY A 35 15.32 -2.29 -9.63
CA GLY A 35 16.26 -3.12 -10.38
C GLY A 35 17.34 -2.27 -11.07
N GLN A 36 16.96 -1.15 -11.68
CA GLN A 36 17.92 -0.20 -12.25
C GLN A 36 18.83 0.41 -11.19
N SER A 37 18.31 0.72 -9.99
CA SER A 37 19.08 1.21 -8.85
C SER A 37 20.15 0.20 -8.41
N LEU A 38 19.76 -1.07 -8.27
CA LEU A 38 20.67 -2.16 -7.90
C LEU A 38 21.79 -2.30 -8.93
N VAL A 39 21.46 -2.30 -10.22
CA VAL A 39 22.46 -2.38 -11.30
C VAL A 39 23.42 -1.20 -11.27
N ARG A 40 22.91 0.03 -11.07
CA ARG A 40 23.75 1.25 -11.02
C ARG A 40 24.71 1.27 -9.83
N GLN A 41 24.29 0.77 -8.67
CA GLN A 41 25.03 0.95 -7.42
C GLN A 41 25.87 -0.27 -7.02
N GLU A 42 25.36 -1.48 -7.24
CA GLU A 42 25.98 -2.73 -6.79
C GLU A 42 26.41 -3.64 -7.97
N GLY A 43 25.96 -3.30 -9.19
CA GLY A 43 26.25 -4.05 -10.40
C GLY A 43 25.15 -5.05 -10.79
N PRO A 44 25.21 -5.60 -12.02
CA PRO A 44 24.19 -6.50 -12.55
C PRO A 44 24.08 -7.83 -11.77
N GLN A 45 25.15 -8.27 -11.11
CA GLN A 45 25.19 -9.55 -10.39
C GLN A 45 24.17 -9.60 -9.24
N LEU A 46 23.95 -8.47 -8.54
CA LEU A 46 22.98 -8.42 -7.45
C LEU A 46 21.55 -8.60 -7.97
N LEU A 47 21.21 -7.95 -9.09
CA LEU A 47 19.89 -8.10 -9.71
C LEU A 47 19.67 -9.54 -10.21
N GLU A 48 20.68 -10.13 -10.84
CA GLU A 48 20.64 -11.53 -11.27
C GLU A 48 20.43 -12.48 -10.08
N LEU A 49 21.12 -12.24 -8.96
CA LEU A 49 20.95 -13.00 -7.73
C LEU A 49 19.52 -12.88 -7.20
N VAL A 50 18.98 -11.66 -7.08
CA VAL A 50 17.60 -11.42 -6.62
C VAL A 50 16.59 -12.16 -7.49
N GLU A 51 16.72 -12.07 -8.81
CA GLU A 51 15.82 -12.75 -9.75
C GLU A 51 15.97 -14.29 -9.71
N SER A 52 17.19 -14.80 -9.53
CA SER A 52 17.44 -16.24 -9.38
C SER A 52 16.77 -16.81 -8.13
N VAL A 53 16.84 -16.09 -7.00
CA VAL A 53 16.19 -16.47 -5.75
C VAL A 53 14.68 -16.40 -5.90
N ARG A 54 14.14 -15.33 -6.50
CA ARG A 54 12.70 -15.18 -6.75
C ARG A 54 12.15 -16.32 -7.60
N LYS A 55 12.87 -16.70 -8.66
CA LYS A 55 12.50 -17.82 -9.53
C LYS A 55 12.54 -19.14 -8.76
N SER A 56 13.62 -19.41 -8.04
CA SER A 56 13.82 -20.66 -7.31
C SER A 56 12.78 -20.86 -6.21
N VAL A 57 12.44 -19.81 -5.45
CA VAL A 57 11.36 -19.85 -4.45
C VAL A 57 10.01 -20.18 -5.10
N ARG A 58 9.72 -19.59 -6.28
CA ARG A 58 8.49 -19.88 -7.03
C ARG A 58 8.42 -21.32 -7.54
N GLU A 59 9.57 -21.91 -7.87
CA GLU A 59 9.70 -23.29 -8.34
C GLU A 59 9.80 -24.32 -7.18
N GLY A 60 9.93 -23.85 -5.93
CA GLY A 60 10.01 -24.71 -4.73
C GLY A 60 11.41 -25.16 -4.34
N HIS A 61 12.47 -24.58 -4.93
CA HIS A 61 13.88 -24.96 -4.75
C HIS A 61 14.74 -23.89 -4.06
N GLY A 62 14.13 -22.89 -3.43
CA GLY A 62 14.82 -21.69 -2.92
C GLY A 62 15.96 -21.94 -1.92
N ILE A 63 15.89 -23.02 -1.14
CA ILE A 63 16.83 -23.32 -0.05
C ILE A 63 18.26 -23.56 -0.59
N GLU A 64 18.39 -24.25 -1.72
CA GLU A 64 19.69 -24.67 -2.28
C GLU A 64 20.56 -23.49 -2.76
N ILE A 65 19.92 -22.38 -3.13
CA ILE A 65 20.62 -21.14 -3.50
C ILE A 65 21.04 -20.39 -2.25
N LEU A 66 20.15 -20.29 -1.25
CA LEU A 66 20.40 -19.56 -0.01
C LEU A 66 21.54 -20.18 0.82
N GLU A 67 21.68 -21.51 0.81
CA GLU A 67 22.77 -22.21 1.51
C GLU A 67 24.17 -21.88 0.96
N LYS A 68 24.27 -21.36 -0.26
CA LYS A 68 25.55 -21.10 -0.94
C LYS A 68 25.97 -19.63 -0.88
N LEU A 69 25.14 -18.75 -0.32
CA LEU A 69 25.43 -17.32 -0.27
C LEU A 69 26.47 -17.01 0.80
N SER A 70 27.37 -16.10 0.47
CA SER A 70 28.20 -15.42 1.46
C SER A 70 27.35 -14.57 2.40
N VAL A 71 27.94 -14.15 3.51
CA VAL A 71 27.27 -13.25 4.47
C VAL A 71 26.97 -11.91 3.79
N GLU A 72 27.91 -11.40 2.99
CA GLU A 72 27.79 -10.15 2.25
C GLU A 72 26.64 -10.20 1.24
N GLU A 73 26.56 -11.27 0.42
CA GLU A 73 25.46 -11.49 -0.53
C GLU A 73 24.13 -11.62 0.20
N SER A 74 24.11 -12.31 1.35
CA SER A 74 22.89 -12.47 2.16
C SER A 74 22.37 -11.12 2.67
N VAL A 75 23.27 -10.23 3.13
CA VAL A 75 22.89 -8.89 3.59
C VAL A 75 22.34 -8.04 2.44
N GLN A 76 23.00 -8.03 1.28
CA GLN A 76 22.52 -7.30 0.10
C GLN A 76 21.17 -7.84 -0.39
N LEU A 77 21.00 -9.16 -0.40
CA LEU A 77 19.76 -9.83 -0.80
C LEU A 77 18.59 -9.46 0.13
N VAL A 78 18.80 -9.53 1.45
CA VAL A 78 17.80 -9.14 2.45
C VAL A 78 17.42 -7.67 2.28
N ARG A 79 18.39 -6.78 2.07
CA ARG A 79 18.12 -5.35 1.84
C ARG A 79 17.33 -5.13 0.55
N ALA A 80 17.65 -5.85 -0.53
CA ALA A 80 16.94 -5.75 -1.80
C ALA A 80 15.48 -6.19 -1.67
N PHE A 81 15.23 -7.31 -1.01
CA PHE A 81 13.86 -7.77 -0.76
C PHE A 81 13.11 -6.84 0.21
N SER A 82 13.75 -6.36 1.27
CA SER A 82 13.13 -5.42 2.22
C SER A 82 12.70 -4.13 1.50
N THR A 83 13.58 -3.56 0.68
CA THR A 83 13.29 -2.38 -0.15
C THR A 83 12.14 -2.66 -1.11
N TYR A 84 12.16 -3.81 -1.81
CA TYR A 84 11.06 -4.23 -2.68
C TYR A 84 9.72 -4.31 -1.93
N PHE A 85 9.70 -4.91 -0.74
CA PHE A 85 8.48 -5.02 0.05
C PHE A 85 7.97 -3.66 0.51
N ASN A 86 8.86 -2.74 0.92
CA ASN A 86 8.47 -1.38 1.24
C ASN A 86 7.83 -0.66 0.04
N LEU A 87 8.39 -0.82 -1.15
CA LEU A 87 7.82 -0.27 -2.39
C LEU A 87 6.46 -0.88 -2.73
N ALA A 88 6.33 -2.21 -2.64
CA ALA A 88 5.08 -2.91 -2.90
C ALA A 88 3.98 -2.48 -1.91
N ASN A 89 4.32 -2.35 -0.62
CA ASN A 89 3.41 -1.91 0.42
C ASN A 89 2.94 -0.47 0.17
N VAL A 90 3.82 0.44 -0.22
CA VAL A 90 3.43 1.82 -0.55
C VAL A 90 2.52 1.86 -1.77
N ALA A 91 2.82 1.10 -2.82
CA ALA A 91 1.94 1.01 -4.00
C ALA A 91 0.54 0.51 -3.62
N GLU A 92 0.45 -0.52 -2.77
CA GLU A 92 -0.83 -1.02 -2.25
C GLU A 92 -1.57 0.04 -1.43
N GLN A 93 -0.87 0.77 -0.56
CA GLN A 93 -1.46 1.84 0.24
C GLN A 93 -2.03 2.97 -0.61
N VAL A 94 -1.29 3.42 -1.64
CA VAL A 94 -1.77 4.44 -2.60
C VAL A 94 -2.99 3.92 -3.34
N HIS A 95 -2.92 2.69 -3.85
CA HIS A 95 -4.04 2.06 -4.55
C HIS A 95 -5.29 1.98 -3.67
N ARG A 96 -5.16 1.50 -2.44
CA ARG A 96 -6.25 1.45 -1.45
C ARG A 96 -6.81 2.84 -1.15
N SER A 97 -5.96 3.86 -1.08
CA SER A 97 -6.40 5.24 -0.90
C SER A 97 -7.28 5.72 -2.05
N ARG A 98 -6.92 5.40 -3.31
CA ARG A 98 -7.73 5.71 -4.51
C ARG A 98 -9.09 5.03 -4.49
N ILE A 99 -9.14 3.73 -4.19
CA ILE A 99 -10.42 3.00 -4.05
C ILE A 99 -11.32 3.66 -2.99
N LEU A 100 -10.75 4.03 -1.84
CA LEU A 100 -11.50 4.70 -0.78
C LEU A 100 -11.97 6.10 -1.19
N ALA A 101 -11.19 6.82 -2.00
CA ALA A 101 -11.58 8.12 -2.54
C ALA A 101 -12.72 8.00 -3.56
N GLU A 102 -12.63 7.04 -4.49
CA GLU A 102 -13.68 6.75 -5.48
C GLU A 102 -14.99 6.32 -4.80
N ALA A 103 -14.91 5.39 -3.85
CA ALA A 103 -16.08 4.96 -3.08
C ALA A 103 -16.76 6.11 -2.33
N ARG A 104 -15.98 7.10 -1.86
CA ARG A 104 -16.52 8.34 -1.25
C ARG A 104 -17.17 9.26 -2.28
N ALA A 105 -16.60 9.35 -3.49
CA ALA A 105 -17.15 10.18 -4.56
C ALA A 105 -18.48 9.63 -5.10
N GLU A 106 -18.61 8.30 -5.22
CA GLU A 106 -19.83 7.64 -5.72
C GLU A 106 -20.91 7.45 -4.64
N GLY A 107 -20.53 7.09 -3.42
CA GLY A 107 -21.45 6.65 -2.35
C GLY A 107 -21.48 7.54 -1.12
N GLY A 108 -20.80 8.68 -1.13
CA GLY A 108 -20.60 9.55 0.03
C GLY A 108 -19.63 8.95 1.06
N SER A 109 -19.15 9.78 1.99
CA SER A 109 -18.33 9.31 3.11
C SER A 109 -19.13 8.32 3.98
N TRP A 110 -18.44 7.48 4.77
CA TRP A 110 -19.12 6.69 5.81
C TRP A 110 -19.94 7.59 6.75
N LEU A 111 -19.46 8.82 6.98
CA LEU A 111 -20.19 9.86 7.70
C LEU A 111 -21.46 10.28 6.95
N THR A 112 -21.37 10.56 5.65
CA THR A 112 -22.52 10.92 4.81
C THR A 112 -23.56 9.80 4.81
N ARG A 113 -23.14 8.54 4.66
CA ARG A 113 -24.06 7.40 4.73
C ARG A 113 -24.69 7.22 6.11
N ALA A 114 -23.95 7.53 7.17
CA ALA A 114 -24.50 7.52 8.53
C ALA A 114 -25.52 8.64 8.71
N THR A 115 -25.24 9.86 8.23
CA THR A 115 -26.20 10.97 8.27
C THR A 115 -27.46 10.67 7.46
N ASP A 116 -27.32 10.09 6.27
CA ASP A 116 -28.47 9.73 5.43
C ASP A 116 -29.37 8.68 6.11
N LYS A 117 -28.76 7.69 6.78
CA LYS A 117 -29.50 6.67 7.55
C LYS A 117 -30.21 7.26 8.75
N ILE A 118 -29.56 8.16 9.48
CA ILE A 118 -30.15 8.87 10.62
C ILE A 118 -31.32 9.72 10.13
N GLU A 119 -31.15 10.49 9.07
CA GLU A 119 -32.19 11.31 8.47
C GLU A 119 -33.38 10.45 8.00
N HIS A 120 -33.11 9.32 7.36
CA HIS A 120 -34.14 8.38 6.93
C HIS A 120 -34.92 7.79 8.10
N ALA A 121 -34.25 7.42 9.19
CA ALA A 121 -34.88 6.89 10.40
C ALA A 121 -35.73 7.96 11.11
N MET A 122 -35.30 9.22 11.10
CA MET A 122 -36.10 10.34 11.62
C MET A 122 -37.35 10.61 10.76
N LYS A 123 -37.25 10.46 9.43
CA LYS A 123 -38.37 10.62 8.50
C LYS A 123 -39.35 9.43 8.51
N ASN A 124 -38.89 8.24 8.91
CA ASN A 124 -39.68 7.00 8.94
C ASN A 124 -39.56 6.34 10.33
N PRO A 125 -40.14 6.94 11.37
CA PRO A 125 -40.02 6.44 12.74
C PRO A 125 -40.68 5.08 12.88
N VAL A 126 -39.96 4.14 13.50
CA VAL A 126 -40.50 2.84 13.94
C VAL A 126 -40.83 2.95 15.41
N ALA A 127 -42.04 2.55 15.80
CA ALA A 127 -42.50 2.64 17.18
C ALA A 127 -41.48 2.00 18.15
N GLY A 128 -41.07 2.76 19.17
CA GLY A 128 -40.07 2.35 20.16
C GLY A 128 -38.60 2.52 19.73
N HIS A 129 -38.34 3.04 18.53
CA HIS A 129 -37.00 3.32 18.00
C HIS A 129 -36.91 4.72 17.37
N GLU A 130 -37.65 5.67 17.92
CA GLU A 130 -37.62 7.06 17.45
C GLU A 130 -36.28 7.71 17.80
N ILE A 131 -35.70 8.41 16.82
CA ILE A 131 -34.49 9.21 17.00
C ILE A 131 -34.92 10.67 17.00
N THR A 132 -34.66 11.38 18.10
CA THR A 132 -34.95 12.80 18.19
C THR A 132 -33.70 13.64 17.93
N HIS A 133 -33.91 14.93 17.64
CA HIS A 133 -32.79 15.86 17.48
C HIS A 133 -31.99 16.04 18.78
N ALA A 134 -32.65 15.91 19.94
CA ALA A 134 -32.00 15.99 21.24
C ALA A 134 -31.03 14.80 21.47
N ASP A 135 -31.41 13.61 21.00
CA ASP A 135 -30.55 12.42 21.07
C ASP A 135 -29.27 12.60 20.26
N LEU A 136 -29.37 13.17 19.06
CA LEU A 136 -28.22 13.45 18.20
C LEU A 136 -27.25 14.46 18.83
N VAL A 137 -27.78 15.56 19.38
CA VAL A 137 -26.97 16.58 20.07
C VAL A 137 -26.22 15.94 21.24
N LYS A 138 -26.89 15.08 22.01
CA LYS A 138 -26.27 14.35 23.10
C LYS A 138 -25.15 13.42 22.62
N TRP A 139 -25.43 12.56 21.64
CA TRP A 139 -24.44 11.58 21.15
C TRP A 139 -23.21 12.25 20.54
N ILE A 140 -23.39 13.33 19.78
CA ILE A 140 -22.28 14.09 19.21
C ILE A 140 -21.49 14.79 20.31
N GLY A 141 -22.17 15.34 21.32
CA GLY A 141 -21.53 15.98 22.48
C GLY A 141 -20.75 15.00 23.37
N GLU A 142 -21.14 13.73 23.40
CA GLU A 142 -20.49 12.67 24.17
C GLU A 142 -19.45 11.86 23.36
N LEU A 143 -19.36 12.05 22.04
CA LEU A 143 -18.44 11.32 21.18
C LEU A 143 -16.99 11.72 21.48
N ASP A 144 -16.22 10.77 21.99
CA ASP A 144 -14.80 10.95 22.31
C ASP A 144 -13.96 9.85 21.64
N VAL A 145 -12.99 10.28 20.83
CA VAL A 145 -12.08 9.39 20.11
C VAL A 145 -10.65 9.72 20.52
N ARG A 146 -9.97 8.78 21.18
CA ARG A 146 -8.60 8.96 21.68
C ARG A 146 -7.65 7.95 21.04
N PRO A 147 -6.92 8.32 19.97
CA PRO A 147 -5.88 7.49 19.43
C PRO A 147 -4.76 7.28 20.46
N VAL A 148 -4.43 6.03 20.77
CA VAL A 148 -3.30 5.69 21.65
C VAL A 148 -2.21 5.09 20.77
N PHE A 149 -1.10 5.83 20.63
CA PHE A 149 0.08 5.34 19.93
C PHE A 149 0.85 4.41 20.86
N THR A 150 0.97 3.15 20.48
CA THR A 150 1.82 2.18 21.16
C THR A 150 3.17 2.10 20.47
N ALA A 151 4.22 1.79 21.22
CA ALA A 151 5.48 1.43 20.61
C ALA A 151 5.30 0.09 19.87
N HIS A 152 5.69 0.02 18.60
CA HIS A 152 5.75 -1.26 17.90
C HIS A 152 7.07 -1.96 18.29
N PRO A 153 7.01 -3.21 18.79
CA PRO A 153 8.17 -3.87 19.41
C PRO A 153 9.35 -4.15 18.45
N THR A 154 9.13 -4.06 17.14
CA THR A 154 10.13 -4.37 16.11
C THR A 154 10.30 -3.30 15.04
N GLU A 155 9.53 -2.21 15.07
CA GLU A 155 9.32 -1.37 13.88
C GLU A 155 9.44 0.12 14.20
N ALA A 156 10.58 0.52 14.75
CA ALA A 156 10.97 1.92 14.68
C ALA A 156 11.59 2.18 13.29
N ALA A 157 10.75 2.16 12.25
CA ALA A 157 11.14 2.55 10.90
C ALA A 157 11.78 3.94 10.97
N ARG A 158 13.00 4.09 10.43
CA ARG A 158 13.72 5.37 10.47
C ARG A 158 12.86 6.44 9.80
N ARG A 159 12.78 7.64 10.40
CA ARG A 159 12.01 8.77 9.86
C ARG A 159 12.40 9.10 8.41
N SER A 160 13.67 8.92 8.03
CA SER A 160 14.15 9.10 6.66
C SER A 160 13.50 8.14 5.67
N VAL A 161 13.36 6.86 6.02
CA VAL A 161 12.69 5.84 5.20
C VAL A 161 11.22 6.22 5.03
N LEU A 162 10.52 6.52 6.12
CA LEU A 162 9.11 6.93 6.09
C LEU A 162 8.89 8.19 5.22
N SER A 163 9.80 9.15 5.28
CA SER A 163 9.74 10.36 4.44
C SER A 163 9.86 10.04 2.95
N LYS A 164 10.77 9.13 2.57
CA LYS A 164 10.96 8.71 1.17
C LYS A 164 9.78 7.89 0.66
N LEU A 165 9.24 7.00 1.49
CA LEU A 165 8.03 6.25 1.18
C LEU A 165 6.83 7.19 0.99
N GLY A 166 6.70 8.24 1.81
CA GLY A 166 5.67 9.26 1.63
C GLY A 166 5.82 10.10 0.35
N GLU A 167 7.06 10.40 -0.05
CA GLU A 167 7.35 11.07 -1.32
C GLU A 167 7.00 10.18 -2.52
N ILE A 168 7.41 8.91 -2.49
CA ILE A 168 7.01 7.90 -3.49
C ILE A 168 5.48 7.81 -3.58
N ALA A 169 4.79 7.74 -2.45
CA ALA A 169 3.33 7.70 -2.43
C ALA A 169 2.70 8.91 -3.12
N SER A 170 3.23 10.11 -2.86
CA SER A 170 2.76 11.36 -3.47
C SER A 170 3.05 11.42 -4.97
N LEU A 171 4.22 10.93 -5.40
CA LEU A 171 4.61 10.85 -6.81
C LEU A 171 3.77 9.84 -7.59
N LEU A 172 3.39 8.72 -6.98
CA LEU A 172 2.50 7.74 -7.61
C LEU A 172 1.12 8.35 -7.89
N ASP A 173 0.63 9.23 -7.02
CA ASP A 173 -0.68 9.89 -7.17
C ASP A 173 -0.69 11.10 -8.13
N THR A 174 0.49 11.49 -8.61
CA THR A 174 0.63 12.56 -9.61
C THR A 174 0.55 11.98 -11.02
N PRO A 175 -0.04 12.69 -12.01
CA PRO A 175 -0.05 12.22 -13.41
C PRO A 175 1.36 11.89 -13.93
N VAL A 176 1.46 10.78 -14.65
CA VAL A 176 2.73 10.30 -15.22
C VAL A 176 3.29 11.34 -16.20
N SER A 177 4.53 11.74 -15.97
CA SER A 177 5.30 12.64 -16.81
C SER A 177 6.79 12.28 -16.73
N VAL A 178 7.60 12.79 -17.66
CA VAL A 178 9.06 12.56 -17.63
C VAL A 178 9.66 13.05 -16.32
N THR A 179 9.28 14.24 -15.86
CA THR A 179 9.80 14.82 -14.60
C THR A 179 9.34 14.06 -13.37
N GLN A 180 8.14 13.48 -13.39
CA GLN A 180 7.63 12.65 -12.30
C GLN A 180 8.36 11.30 -12.27
N GLU A 181 8.64 10.69 -13.43
CA GLU A 181 9.43 9.45 -13.53
C GLU A 181 10.86 9.65 -13.02
N GLU A 182 11.53 10.73 -13.42
CA GLU A 182 12.89 11.05 -12.97
C GLU A 182 12.96 11.23 -11.44
N ARG A 183 12.01 11.97 -10.86
CA ARG A 183 11.92 12.12 -9.40
C ARG A 183 11.60 10.82 -8.69
N LEU A 184 10.75 9.98 -9.28
CA LEU A 184 10.43 8.67 -8.70
C LEU A 184 11.67 7.78 -8.69
N ALA A 185 12.42 7.74 -9.79
CA ALA A 185 13.68 7.01 -9.90
C ALA A 185 14.72 7.51 -8.88
N GLU A 186 14.89 8.83 -8.75
CA GLU A 186 15.77 9.44 -7.76
C GLU A 186 15.36 9.07 -6.33
N THR A 187 14.07 9.13 -6.02
CA THR A 187 13.57 8.80 -4.68
C THR A 187 13.79 7.33 -4.34
N VAL A 188 13.62 6.42 -5.31
CA VAL A 188 13.94 4.99 -5.17
C VAL A 188 15.44 4.78 -4.96
N ASP A 189 16.30 5.50 -5.69
CA ASP A 189 17.75 5.46 -5.48
C ASP A 189 18.14 5.90 -4.06
N LEU A 190 17.54 7.00 -3.59
CA LEU A 190 17.77 7.51 -2.25
C LEU A 190 17.22 6.57 -1.17
N LEU A 191 16.10 5.88 -1.44
CA LEU A 191 15.56 4.87 -0.54
C LEU A 191 16.55 3.72 -0.40
N TRP A 192 17.04 3.19 -1.52
CA TRP A 192 18.06 2.15 -1.51
C TRP A 192 19.29 2.58 -0.71
N GLN A 193 19.84 3.76 -0.96
CA GLN A 193 21.01 4.30 -0.24
C GLN A 193 20.78 4.55 1.26
N THR A 194 19.52 4.59 1.70
CA THR A 194 19.18 4.76 3.11
C THR A 194 19.25 3.42 3.81
N ASP A 195 20.21 3.27 4.71
CA ASP A 195 20.27 2.09 5.56
C ASP A 195 19.05 2.03 6.49
N GLU A 196 18.25 0.96 6.37
CA GLU A 196 17.07 0.70 7.19
C GLU A 196 17.43 0.01 8.50
N LEU A 197 18.58 -0.66 8.57
CA LEU A 197 18.99 -1.44 9.73
C LEU A 197 19.51 -0.51 10.83
N ARG A 198 18.88 -0.60 12.01
CA ARG A 198 19.45 0.00 13.23
C ARG A 198 20.47 -1.01 13.77
N LEU A 199 21.75 -0.71 13.61
CA LEU A 199 22.83 -1.53 14.18
C LEU A 199 22.82 -1.51 15.73
N ASP A 200 22.25 -0.47 16.34
CA ASP A 200 22.14 -0.31 17.80
C ASP A 200 20.69 -0.04 18.26
N ARG A 201 20.34 -0.55 19.46
CA ARG A 201 19.07 -0.26 20.14
C ARG A 201 19.09 1.17 20.74
N PRO A 202 17.96 1.91 20.68
CA PRO A 202 17.82 3.22 21.31
C PRO A 202 17.75 3.15 22.84
#